data_AF-D6PK88-F1
#
_entry.id   AF-D6PK88-F1
#
_cell.length_a   1.000
_cell.length_b   1.000
_cell.length_c   1.000
_cell.angle_alpha   90.00
_cell.angle_beta   90.00
_cell.angle_gamma   90.00
#
_symmetry.space_group_name_H-M   'P 1'
#
loop_
_entity.id
_entity.type
_entity.pdbx_description
1 polymer ?
#
loop_
_entity_poly.entity_id
_entity_poly.type
_entity_poly.pdbx_seq_one_letter_code
_entity_poly.pdbx_strand_id
1 'polypeptide(L)'
;MAKTAAWQRKAGKNPKGGLNAKGRRSYNRATGGNLKAPSKKVGNKRRASFCARMKGMKKKLTSAKTARDPNSRINKSLRAWNC
;
A
#
# COMPACT_ATOMS: atom_id res chain seq x y z
N MET A 1 26.59 13.02 0.23
CA MET A 1 25.14 13.11 0.52
C MET A 1 24.64 11.78 1.08
N ALA A 2 24.02 11.76 2.25
CA ALA A 2 23.40 10.55 2.78
C ALA A 2 22.28 10.10 1.81
N LYS A 3 22.39 8.87 1.29
CA LYS A 3 21.36 8.32 0.40
C LYS A 3 20.03 8.26 1.18
N THR A 4 18.95 8.82 0.63
CA THR A 4 17.61 8.76 1.23
C THR A 4 17.21 7.33 1.58
N ALA A 5 16.33 7.14 2.55
CA ALA A 5 15.96 5.81 3.01
C ALA A 5 15.34 4.98 1.86
N ALA A 6 15.55 3.66 1.86
CA ALA A 6 15.13 2.80 0.76
C ALA A 6 13.62 2.83 0.53
N TRP A 7 12.82 3.08 1.57
CA TRP A 7 11.36 3.21 1.48
C TRP A 7 10.88 4.41 0.65
N GLN A 8 11.71 5.45 0.49
CA GLN A 8 11.41 6.60 -0.36
C GLN A 8 11.87 6.39 -1.82
N ARG A 9 12.88 5.53 -2.04
CA ARG A 9 13.49 5.25 -3.35
C ARG A 9 12.81 4.11 -4.09
N LYS A 10 13.09 4.01 -5.40
CA LYS A 10 12.62 2.91 -6.28
C LYS A 10 12.93 1.52 -5.69
N ALA A 11 14.09 1.36 -5.05
CA ALA A 11 14.52 0.11 -4.42
C ALA A 11 13.58 -0.44 -3.33
N GLY A 12 12.79 0.41 -2.66
CA GLY A 12 11.81 -0.01 -1.64
C GLY A 12 10.37 -0.10 -2.14
N LYS A 13 10.08 0.34 -3.36
CA LYS A 13 8.74 0.34 -3.95
C LYS A 13 8.48 -0.98 -4.67
N ASN A 14 7.24 -1.46 -4.63
CA ASN A 14 6.78 -2.62 -5.38
C ASN A 14 6.01 -2.13 -6.63
N PRO A 15 6.33 -2.58 -7.85
CA PRO A 15 5.59 -2.20 -9.06
C PRO A 15 4.10 -2.57 -8.99
N LYS A 16 3.77 -3.63 -8.25
CA LYS A 16 2.39 -4.09 -7.98
C LYS A 16 1.67 -3.26 -6.89
N GLY A 17 2.33 -2.25 -6.31
CA GLY A 17 1.78 -1.34 -5.31
C GLY A 17 2.41 -1.46 -3.93
N GLY A 18 2.51 -0.33 -3.23
CA GLY A 18 3.06 -0.24 -1.86
C GLY A 18 4.57 -0.48 -1.76
N LEU A 19 5.03 -0.77 -0.55
CA LEU A 19 6.44 -1.06 -0.25
C LEU A 19 6.73 -2.57 -0.33
N ASN A 20 7.89 -2.91 -0.89
CA ASN A 20 8.43 -4.27 -0.83
C ASN A 20 9.05 -4.57 0.55
N ALA A 21 9.61 -5.76 0.75
CA ALA A 21 10.18 -6.15 2.04
C ALA A 21 11.33 -5.23 2.49
N LYS A 22 12.21 -4.82 1.55
CA LYS A 22 13.31 -3.88 1.82
C LYS A 22 12.80 -2.50 2.19
N GLY A 23 11.76 -2.03 1.51
CA GLY A 23 11.06 -0.78 1.80
C GLY A 23 10.46 -0.78 3.20
N ARG A 24 9.69 -1.80 3.56
CA ARG A 24 9.10 -1.89 4.92
C ARG A 24 10.16 -1.95 6.01
N ARG A 25 11.22 -2.75 5.83
CA ARG A 25 12.35 -2.79 6.77
C ARG A 25 13.04 -1.44 6.92
N SER A 26 13.26 -0.75 5.80
CA SER A 26 13.86 0.58 5.81
C SER A 26 12.96 1.62 6.47
N TYR A 27 11.64 1.52 6.31
CA TYR A 27 10.68 2.39 6.98
C TYR A 27 10.73 2.15 8.50
N ASN A 28 10.59 0.90 8.94
CA ASN A 28 10.61 0.55 10.36
C ASN A 28 11.90 0.99 11.06
N ARG A 29 13.06 0.81 10.40
CA ARG A 29 14.35 1.27 10.93
C ARG A 29 14.43 2.80 11.06
N ALA A 30 13.85 3.53 10.11
CA ALA A 30 13.93 4.98 10.06
C ALA A 30 12.93 5.67 11.01
N THR A 31 11.79 5.04 11.29
CA THR A 31 10.70 5.66 12.07
C THR A 31 10.43 5.00 13.42
N GLY A 32 11.07 3.86 13.72
CA GLY A 32 10.71 3.02 14.86
C GLY A 32 9.37 2.27 14.71
N GLY A 33 8.75 2.33 13.52
CA GLY A 33 7.43 1.72 13.28
C GLY A 33 7.44 0.20 13.09
N ASN A 34 6.24 -0.39 13.04
CA ASN A 34 6.02 -1.82 12.76
C ASN A 34 5.12 -2.04 11.53
N LEU A 35 5.60 -1.58 10.36
CA LEU A 35 4.87 -1.70 9.10
C LEU A 35 4.88 -3.15 8.61
N LYS A 36 3.74 -3.82 8.77
CA LYS A 36 3.52 -5.20 8.33
C LYS A 36 3.10 -5.25 6.85
N ALA A 37 3.30 -6.41 6.22
CA ALA A 37 2.82 -6.65 4.86
C ALA A 37 1.27 -6.63 4.79
N PRO A 38 0.70 -6.35 3.60
CA PRO A 38 -0.72 -6.58 3.33
C PRO A 38 -1.11 -8.02 3.63
N SER A 39 -2.29 -8.22 4.23
CA SER A 39 -2.88 -9.55 4.39
C SER A 39 -3.93 -9.77 3.31
N LYS A 40 -3.85 -10.92 2.63
CA LYS A 40 -4.85 -11.35 1.63
C LYS A 40 -5.92 -12.28 2.21
N LYS A 41 -5.74 -12.73 3.45
CA LYS A 41 -6.62 -13.73 4.10
C LYS A 41 -7.97 -13.10 4.43
N VAL A 42 -9.03 -13.66 3.85
CA VAL A 42 -10.42 -13.31 4.19
C VAL A 42 -10.66 -13.66 5.66
N GLY A 43 -11.37 -12.79 6.39
CA GLY A 43 -11.52 -12.88 7.86
C GLY A 43 -10.42 -12.18 8.68
N ASN A 44 -9.31 -11.76 8.07
CA ASN A 44 -8.31 -10.96 8.80
C ASN A 44 -8.85 -9.55 9.10
N LYS A 45 -8.90 -9.17 10.39
CA LYS A 45 -9.38 -7.85 10.84
C LYS A 45 -8.66 -6.68 10.15
N ARG A 46 -7.33 -6.74 9.97
CA ARG A 46 -6.57 -5.69 9.27
C ARG A 46 -6.99 -5.56 7.81
N ARG A 47 -7.25 -6.69 7.13
CA ARG A 47 -7.74 -6.66 5.75
C ARG A 47 -9.12 -6.03 5.69
N ALA A 48 -10.05 -6.46 6.55
CA ALA A 48 -11.41 -5.94 6.57
C ALA A 48 -11.43 -4.41 6.76
N SER A 49 -10.71 -3.90 7.78
CA SER A 49 -10.60 -2.46 8.03
C SER A 49 -9.97 -1.71 6.85
N PHE A 50 -8.90 -2.25 6.25
CA PHE A 50 -8.27 -1.64 5.08
C PHE A 50 -9.21 -1.58 3.88
N CYS A 51 -9.88 -2.69 3.55
CA CYS A 51 -10.82 -2.75 2.43
C CYS A 51 -11.96 -1.75 2.61
N ALA A 52 -12.57 -1.68 3.79
CA ALA A 52 -13.66 -0.74 4.06
C ALA A 52 -13.23 0.72 3.84
N ARG A 53 -12.10 1.12 4.44
CA ARG A 53 -11.56 2.47 4.29
C ARG A 53 -11.21 2.81 2.84
N MET A 54 -10.45 1.94 2.18
CA MET A 54 -9.93 2.24 0.84
C MET A 54 -11.02 2.14 -0.24
N LYS A 55 -12.00 1.24 -0.11
CA LYS A 55 -13.17 1.22 -1.00
C LYS A 55 -14.03 2.47 -0.81
N GLY A 56 -14.22 2.93 0.42
CA GLY A 56 -14.89 4.21 0.69
C GLY A 56 -14.18 5.40 0.05
N MET A 57 -12.84 5.45 0.18
CA MET A 57 -12.01 6.48 -0.45
C MET A 57 -12.09 6.42 -1.99
N LYS A 58 -12.13 5.22 -2.57
CA LYS A 58 -12.33 5.01 -4.01
C LYS A 58 -13.68 5.56 -4.49
N LYS A 59 -14.74 5.39 -3.69
CA LYS A 59 -16.09 5.85 -4.06
C LYS A 59 -16.23 7.38 -3.94
N LYS A 60 -15.71 7.97 -2.87
CA LYS A 60 -15.96 9.39 -2.54
C LYS A 60 -14.91 10.36 -3.10
N LEU A 61 -13.64 9.99 -3.09
CA LEU A 61 -12.51 10.90 -3.31
C LEU A 61 -11.71 10.59 -4.58
N THR A 62 -12.11 9.56 -5.34
CA THR A 62 -11.41 9.16 -6.56
C THR A 62 -12.31 9.42 -7.76
N SER A 63 -11.82 10.18 -8.74
CA SER A 63 -12.55 10.43 -9.98
C SER A 63 -12.87 9.13 -10.72
N ALA A 64 -13.93 9.14 -11.53
CA ALA A 64 -14.37 7.97 -12.27
C ALA A 64 -13.26 7.38 -13.16
N LYS A 65 -12.42 8.23 -13.77
CA LYS A 65 -11.26 7.82 -14.56
C LYS A 65 -10.26 7.03 -13.71
N THR A 66 -9.82 7.57 -12.58
CA THR A 66 -8.82 6.94 -11.70
C THR A 66 -9.39 5.69 -11.01
N ALA A 67 -10.69 5.67 -10.72
CA ALA A 67 -11.36 4.52 -10.13
C ALA A 67 -11.42 3.32 -11.10
N ARG A 68 -11.52 3.57 -12.42
CA ARG A 68 -11.52 2.54 -13.47
C ARG A 68 -10.12 2.09 -13.90
N ASP A 69 -9.11 2.94 -13.77
CA ASP A 69 -7.73 2.61 -14.15
C ASP A 69 -7.15 1.47 -13.28
N PRO A 70 -6.86 0.27 -13.83
CA PRO A 70 -6.33 -0.86 -13.06
C PRO A 70 -4.92 -0.63 -12.52
N ASN A 71 -4.20 0.38 -13.04
CA ASN A 71 -2.87 0.76 -12.64
C ASN A 71 -2.82 1.92 -11.65
N SER A 72 -3.98 2.50 -11.32
CA SER A 72 -4.06 3.56 -10.33
C SER A 72 -3.57 3.08 -8.97
N ARG A 73 -3.02 4.02 -8.18
CA ARG A 73 -2.43 3.70 -6.86
C ARG A 73 -3.44 3.04 -5.93
N ILE A 74 -4.71 3.45 -6.00
CA ILE A 74 -5.79 2.89 -5.18
C ILE A 74 -6.13 1.46 -5.59
N ASN A 75 -6.22 1.17 -6.89
CA ASN A 75 -6.52 -0.18 -7.39
C ASN A 75 -5.36 -1.15 -7.16
N LYS A 76 -4.10 -0.71 -7.34
CA LYS A 76 -2.92 -1.50 -6.95
C LYS A 76 -2.92 -1.85 -5.46
N SER A 77 -3.29 -0.88 -4.61
CA SER A 77 -3.36 -1.09 -3.16
C SER A 77 -4.50 -2.05 -2.77
N LEU A 78 -5.70 -1.88 -3.33
CA LEU A 78 -6.83 -2.79 -3.10
C LEU A 78 -6.47 -4.23 -3.50
N ARG A 79 -5.87 -4.41 -4.69
CA ARG A 79 -5.40 -5.72 -5.19
C ARG A 79 -4.38 -6.37 -4.26
N ALA A 80 -3.44 -5.59 -3.70
CA ALA A 80 -2.44 -6.11 -2.77
C ALA A 80 -3.06 -6.70 -1.49
N TRP A 81 -4.22 -6.19 -1.08
CA TRP A 81 -4.97 -6.63 0.10
C TRP A 81 -6.12 -7.61 -0.23
N ASN A 82 -6.24 -8.03 -1.50
CA ASN A 82 -7.36 -8.85 -1.96
C ASN A 82 -8.72 -8.21 -1.60
N CYS A 83 -8.80 -6.89 -1.79
CA CYS A 83 -10.02 -6.09 -1.75
C CYS A 83 -10.49 -5.89 -3.20
#